data_AF-A0A534ZRH4-F1
#
_entry.id   AF-A0A534ZRH4-F1
#
_cell.length_a   1.000
_cell.length_b   1.000
_cell.length_c   1.000
_cell.angle_alpha   90.00
_cell.angle_beta   90.00
_cell.angle_gamma   90.00
#
_symmetry.space_group_name_H-M   'P 1'
#
loop_
_entity.id
_entity.type
_entity.pdbx_description
1 polymer ?
#
loop_
_entity_poly.entity_id
_entity_poly.type
_entity_poly.pdbx_seq_one_letter_code
_entity_poly.pdbx_strand_id
1 'polypeptide(L)'
;ACARHPESPLFTGEPYLLVWAGDADRQNSDFLAVLDADPTSPSYGKVLRTYPVASRGNEPQALIAAPRADRRVFASGVLTNRTFVFDVRQPLAARLVHIDEPRAGRRFGAPHDYVTLPNGHVLGTCTDALGYRGEPREILGAPGGLVELDADGGFVREVPAADPAARHLIIAPFGAAASPSLGRLVTTNAGHGYAATTRGERMPGISVQVWKLDGPSLLKTTILDADKRGEENLGPITARFLQRKPMLYVSTDQGGGLYASDSIDTPNPTFQLVFDFGPGALGGGTAITADDRFLVEALAGSSRVVSLDLADPWHPKLVSAVRLDRDPLNTSKARQGGPHGVAMSADGTRIAVADYTVDVPGYRQDGDHRVYMLRLDPATGRLRIDGAFQDELTGEVGVSFERASWPHGETGPARPAGLLFVTAEPPPAKGRREAQ
;
A
#
# COMPACT_ATOMS: atom_id res chain seq x y z
N ALA A 1 -32.44 -2.97 -15.10
CA ALA A 1 -31.21 -3.14 -14.31
C ALA A 1 -31.04 -1.90 -13.45
N CYS A 2 -31.24 -2.00 -12.14
CA CYS A 2 -31.04 -0.85 -11.26
C CYS A 2 -29.55 -0.51 -11.28
N ALA A 3 -29.21 0.64 -11.86
CA ALA A 3 -27.90 1.24 -11.70
C ALA A 3 -27.65 1.40 -10.19
N ARG A 4 -26.76 0.60 -9.61
CA ARG A 4 -26.31 0.81 -8.24
C ARG A 4 -25.64 2.17 -8.22
N HIS A 5 -26.21 3.11 -7.47
CA HIS A 5 -25.53 4.35 -7.15
C HIS A 5 -24.16 3.99 -6.53
N PRO A 6 -23.07 4.69 -6.87
CA PRO A 6 -21.81 4.50 -6.16
C PRO A 6 -22.09 4.72 -4.68
N GLU A 7 -21.70 3.75 -3.84
CA GLU A 7 -21.82 3.89 -2.38
C GLU A 7 -21.13 5.19 -1.98
N SER A 8 -21.80 5.98 -1.13
CA SER A 8 -21.19 7.21 -0.61
C SER A 8 -19.85 6.87 0.03
N PRO A 9 -18.78 7.63 -0.26
CA PRO A 9 -17.48 7.33 0.31
C PRO A 9 -17.58 7.37 1.83
N LEU A 10 -16.95 6.39 2.48
CA LEU A 10 -16.99 6.27 3.94
C LEU A 10 -16.46 7.54 4.63
N PHE A 11 -15.45 8.18 4.02
CA PHE A 11 -14.88 9.44 4.47
C PHE A 11 -15.14 10.55 3.45
N THR A 12 -15.41 11.76 3.96
CA THR A 12 -15.51 12.99 3.17
C THR A 12 -14.56 14.04 3.72
N GLY A 13 -13.97 14.85 2.84
CA GLY A 13 -13.05 15.94 3.20
C GLY A 13 -11.66 15.47 3.64
N GLU A 14 -11.57 14.37 4.39
CA GLU A 14 -10.32 13.71 4.84
C GLU A 14 -9.20 14.72 5.18
N PRO A 15 -9.38 15.49 6.27
CA PRO A 15 -8.43 16.54 6.65
C PRO A 15 -7.13 16.01 7.23
N TYR A 16 -7.01 14.69 7.45
CA TYR A 16 -5.83 14.07 8.04
C TYR A 16 -5.23 13.03 7.11
N LEU A 17 -3.90 13.00 7.08
CA LEU A 17 -3.12 11.94 6.45
C LEU A 17 -2.34 11.19 7.52
N LEU A 18 -2.61 9.90 7.65
CA LEU A 18 -1.81 8.99 8.46
C LEU A 18 -0.57 8.59 7.69
N VAL A 19 0.57 8.57 8.37
CA VAL A 19 1.85 8.11 7.83
C VAL A 19 2.45 7.10 8.80
N TRP A 20 2.65 5.87 8.35
CA TRP A 20 3.31 4.81 9.10
C TRP A 20 4.82 4.88 8.84
N ALA A 21 5.59 5.17 9.89
CA ALA A 21 6.99 5.55 9.74
C ALA A 21 7.91 4.78 10.69
N GLY A 22 9.04 4.34 10.16
CA GLY A 22 10.09 3.64 10.91
C GLY A 22 11.19 4.59 11.35
N ASP A 23 11.69 4.42 12.56
CA ASP A 23 12.89 5.13 13.01
C ASP A 23 14.10 4.76 12.13
N ALA A 24 14.80 5.75 11.59
CA ALA A 24 15.74 5.52 10.49
C ALA A 24 16.97 4.69 10.89
N ASP A 25 17.48 4.88 12.11
CA ASP A 25 18.61 4.11 12.65
C ASP A 25 18.17 2.92 13.53
N ARG A 26 16.86 2.74 13.67
CA ARG A 26 16.18 1.68 14.43
C ARG A 26 16.57 1.65 15.90
N GLN A 27 17.00 2.77 16.48
CA GLN A 27 17.30 2.89 17.90
C GLN A 27 16.07 3.28 18.73
N ASN A 28 15.10 3.97 18.13
CA ASN A 28 13.88 4.46 18.78
C ASN A 28 12.62 3.79 18.24
N SER A 29 11.49 4.03 18.92
CA SER A 29 10.20 3.46 18.52
C SER A 29 9.79 3.92 17.13
N ASP A 30 9.33 2.98 16.31
CA ASP A 30 8.54 3.31 15.11
C ASP A 30 7.21 3.95 15.55
N PHE A 31 6.54 4.67 14.65
CA PHE A 31 5.38 5.48 15.02
C PHE A 31 4.40 5.75 13.87
N LEU A 32 3.14 6.03 14.25
CA LEU A 32 2.13 6.58 13.35
C LEU A 32 2.15 8.12 13.47
N ALA A 33 2.42 8.82 12.38
CA ALA A 33 2.27 10.27 12.31
C ALA A 33 0.91 10.66 11.73
N VAL A 34 0.40 11.80 12.17
CA VAL A 34 -0.81 12.43 11.64
C VAL A 34 -0.44 13.79 11.10
N LEU A 35 -0.53 13.96 9.79
CA LEU A 35 -0.29 15.21 9.08
C LEU A 35 -1.62 15.92 8.83
N ASP A 36 -1.57 17.25 8.80
CA ASP A 36 -2.67 18.06 8.31
C ASP A 36 -2.71 18.03 6.78
N ALA A 37 -3.79 17.47 6.23
CA ALA A 37 -4.01 17.32 4.80
C ALA A 37 -5.19 18.16 4.28
N ASP A 38 -5.74 19.07 5.10
CA ASP A 38 -6.77 20.03 4.68
C ASP A 38 -6.13 21.25 3.99
N PRO A 39 -6.31 21.44 2.67
CA PRO A 39 -5.70 22.56 1.94
C PRO A 39 -6.20 23.94 2.39
N THR A 40 -7.29 24.01 3.17
CA THR A 40 -7.83 25.26 3.71
C THR A 40 -7.27 25.59 5.09
N SER A 41 -6.55 24.64 5.71
CA SER A 41 -6.00 24.78 7.05
C SER A 41 -4.71 25.64 7.05
N PRO A 42 -4.53 26.55 8.03
CA PRO A 42 -3.27 27.27 8.22
C PRO A 42 -2.11 26.36 8.71
N SER A 43 -2.42 25.10 9.04
CA SER A 43 -1.42 24.07 9.36
C SER A 43 -1.30 23.00 8.27
N TYR A 44 -1.84 23.21 7.06
CA TYR A 44 -1.64 22.31 5.93
C TYR A 44 -0.16 21.98 5.73
N GLY A 45 0.19 20.70 5.64
CA GLY A 45 1.58 20.25 5.55
C GLY A 45 2.34 20.13 6.87
N LYS A 46 1.68 20.22 8.03
CA LYS A 46 2.36 20.11 9.34
C LYS A 46 2.13 18.76 10.01
N VAL A 47 3.13 18.32 10.78
CA VAL A 47 2.99 17.17 11.68
C VAL A 47 2.17 17.59 12.90
N LEU A 48 0.94 17.05 13.03
CA LEU A 48 0.03 17.41 14.12
C LEU A 48 0.25 16.56 15.37
N ARG A 49 0.44 15.25 15.18
CA ARG A 49 0.61 14.26 16.25
C ARG A 49 1.47 13.09 15.77
N THR A 50 2.12 12.42 16.72
CA THR A 50 2.83 11.15 16.49
C THR A 50 2.54 10.19 17.63
N TYR A 51 2.37 8.91 17.30
CA TYR A 51 2.03 7.84 18.24
C TYR A 51 3.08 6.72 18.15
N PRO A 52 4.09 6.71 19.02
CA PRO A 52 5.08 5.63 19.07
C PRO A 52 4.44 4.31 19.52
N VAL A 53 4.87 3.20 18.94
CA VAL A 53 4.34 1.85 19.23
C VAL A 53 5.14 1.07 20.27
N ALA A 54 6.08 1.73 20.97
CA ALA A 54 6.95 1.14 21.99
C ALA A 54 7.75 -0.09 21.48
N SER A 55 8.02 -0.14 20.18
CA SER A 55 8.87 -1.15 19.54
C SER A 55 9.58 -0.52 18.34
N ARG A 56 10.74 -1.07 17.96
CA ARG A 56 11.66 -0.48 16.98
C ARG A 56 12.11 -1.49 15.94
N GLY A 57 12.58 -0.98 14.81
CA GLY A 57 13.13 -1.82 13.74
C GLY A 57 12.09 -2.76 13.14
N ASN A 58 10.82 -2.36 13.17
CA ASN A 58 9.73 -3.15 12.60
C ASN A 58 9.73 -3.11 11.08
N GLU A 59 10.37 -2.11 10.46
CA GLU A 59 10.29 -1.83 9.02
C GLU A 59 8.83 -1.61 8.58
N PRO A 60 8.23 -0.47 8.96
CA PRO A 60 6.94 0.00 8.45
C PRO A 60 6.83 -0.06 6.94
N GLN A 61 5.77 -0.69 6.42
CA GLN A 61 5.52 -0.77 4.97
C GLN A 61 4.10 -0.33 4.58
N ALA A 62 3.08 -1.07 4.99
CA ALA A 62 1.70 -0.82 4.57
C ALA A 62 0.82 -0.34 5.72
N LEU A 63 -0.10 0.54 5.38
CA LEU A 63 -1.39 0.69 6.06
C LEU A 63 -2.45 -0.01 5.22
N ILE A 64 -3.53 -0.48 5.85
CA ILE A 64 -4.68 -1.01 5.12
C ILE A 64 -5.14 -0.02 4.04
N ALA A 65 -5.24 -0.48 2.80
CA ALA A 65 -5.39 0.40 1.64
C ALA A 65 -6.73 1.14 1.60
N ALA A 66 -7.79 0.51 2.13
CA ALA A 66 -9.13 1.08 2.16
C ALA A 66 -9.57 1.38 3.61
N PRO A 67 -10.13 2.58 3.87
CA PRO A 67 -10.82 2.90 5.10
C PRO A 67 -11.84 1.86 5.57
N ARG A 68 -11.89 1.62 6.88
CA ARG A 68 -12.88 0.76 7.53
C ARG A 68 -13.90 1.57 8.32
N ALA A 69 -15.14 1.07 8.37
CA ALA A 69 -16.25 1.73 9.08
C ALA A 69 -16.01 1.87 10.58
N ASP A 70 -15.32 0.90 11.19
CA ASP A 70 -14.91 0.91 12.60
C ASP A 70 -13.70 1.83 12.87
N ARG A 71 -13.11 2.41 11.81
CA ARG A 71 -11.92 3.26 11.84
C ARG A 71 -10.74 2.58 12.54
N ARG A 72 -10.65 1.26 12.39
CA ARG A 72 -9.44 0.49 12.67
C ARG A 72 -8.49 0.60 11.49
N VAL A 73 -7.22 0.80 11.78
CA VAL A 73 -6.15 0.85 10.77
C VAL A 73 -5.11 -0.19 11.11
N PHE A 74 -4.87 -1.10 10.17
CA PHE A 74 -3.90 -2.18 10.28
C PHE A 74 -2.60 -1.75 9.59
N ALA A 75 -1.47 -1.94 10.28
CA ALA A 75 -0.17 -1.48 9.83
C ALA A 75 0.87 -2.60 9.94
N SER A 76 1.70 -2.80 8.91
CA SER A 76 2.70 -3.88 8.92
C SER A 76 4.02 -3.48 9.57
N GLY A 77 4.58 -4.41 10.35
CA GLY A 77 5.99 -4.47 10.73
C GLY A 77 6.64 -5.66 10.06
N VAL A 78 7.25 -5.44 8.90
CA VAL A 78 7.78 -6.50 8.03
C VAL A 78 8.88 -7.30 8.74
N LEU A 79 9.89 -6.63 9.29
CA LEU A 79 11.05 -7.32 9.88
C LEU A 79 10.72 -8.01 11.21
N THR A 80 9.74 -7.49 11.96
CA THR A 80 9.33 -8.05 13.26
C THR A 80 8.16 -9.03 13.16
N ASN A 81 7.61 -9.23 11.95
CA ASN A 81 6.46 -10.09 11.69
C ASN A 81 5.22 -9.70 12.49
N ARG A 82 5.01 -8.38 12.67
CA ARG A 82 3.90 -7.82 13.47
C ARG A 82 2.86 -7.15 12.61
N THR A 83 1.61 -7.18 13.09
CA THR A 83 0.56 -6.27 12.63
C THR A 83 0.15 -5.37 13.79
N PHE A 84 0.20 -4.06 13.59
CA PHE A 84 -0.25 -3.07 14.56
C PHE A 84 -1.67 -2.61 14.21
N VAL A 85 -2.55 -2.48 15.19
CA VAL A 85 -3.92 -1.99 14.97
C VAL A 85 -4.15 -0.72 15.76
N PHE A 86 -4.48 0.34 15.03
CA PHE A 86 -4.79 1.65 15.57
C PHE A 86 -6.30 1.92 15.54
N ASP A 87 -6.82 2.48 16.62
CA ASP A 87 -8.08 3.20 16.65
C ASP A 87 -7.84 4.64 16.18
N VAL A 88 -8.44 5.02 15.05
CA VAL A 88 -8.33 6.37 14.50
C VAL A 88 -9.70 7.05 14.40
N ARG A 89 -10.67 6.66 15.23
CA ARG A 89 -11.96 7.37 15.32
C ARG A 89 -11.77 8.86 15.57
N GLN A 90 -10.78 9.21 16.38
CA GLN A 90 -10.31 10.57 16.57
C GLN A 90 -8.82 10.61 16.20
N PRO A 91 -8.44 10.96 14.97
CA PRO A 91 -7.05 10.88 14.50
C PRO A 91 -6.04 11.62 15.39
N LEU A 92 -6.42 12.77 15.96
CA LEU A 92 -5.58 13.55 16.89
C LEU A 92 -5.55 13.00 18.33
N ALA A 93 -6.28 11.93 18.60
CA ALA A 93 -6.27 11.15 19.83
C ALA A 93 -6.20 9.64 19.52
N ALA A 94 -5.52 9.26 18.44
CA ALA A 94 -5.41 7.87 18.01
C ALA A 94 -4.74 7.00 19.08
N ARG A 95 -5.05 5.70 19.06
CA ARG A 95 -4.54 4.74 20.04
C ARG A 95 -4.10 3.46 19.36
N LEU A 96 -2.92 2.95 19.71
CA LEU A 96 -2.58 1.57 19.44
C LEU A 96 -3.43 0.68 20.35
N VAL A 97 -4.35 -0.09 19.77
CA VAL A 97 -5.31 -0.92 20.51
C VAL A 97 -4.96 -2.39 20.51
N HIS A 98 -4.18 -2.84 19.52
CA HIS A 98 -3.73 -4.22 19.43
C HIS A 98 -2.40 -4.33 18.68
N ILE A 99 -1.64 -5.39 19.00
CA ILE A 99 -0.49 -5.86 18.22
C ILE A 99 -0.63 -7.37 18.08
N ASP A 100 -0.73 -7.86 16.83
CA ASP A 100 -0.57 -9.28 16.52
C ASP A 100 0.93 -9.62 16.56
N GLU A 101 1.35 -10.23 17.65
CA GLU A 101 2.74 -10.66 17.88
C GLU A 101 3.04 -12.00 17.19
N PRO A 102 4.29 -12.22 16.70
CA PRO A 102 4.72 -13.53 16.29
C PRO A 102 4.65 -14.49 17.48
N ARG A 103 3.95 -15.62 17.30
CA ARG A 103 3.66 -16.58 18.35
C ARG A 103 4.07 -17.99 17.96
N ALA A 104 4.15 -18.88 18.95
CA ALA A 104 4.47 -20.29 18.71
C ALA A 104 3.50 -20.90 17.67
N GLY A 105 4.06 -21.56 16.67
CA GLY A 105 3.29 -22.17 15.57
C GLY A 105 2.91 -21.22 14.43
N ARG A 106 3.28 -19.93 14.48
CA ARG A 106 3.21 -19.04 13.30
C ARG A 106 4.09 -19.61 12.18
N ARG A 107 3.56 -19.67 10.96
CA ARG A 107 4.24 -20.21 9.78
C ARG A 107 4.64 -19.15 8.78
N PHE A 108 3.95 -18.01 8.75
CA PHE A 108 4.19 -16.94 7.79
C PHE A 108 4.58 -15.63 8.47
N GLY A 109 5.49 -14.90 7.85
CA GLY A 109 6.05 -13.64 8.32
C GLY A 109 6.09 -12.58 7.21
N ALA A 110 6.75 -11.46 7.49
CA ALA A 110 6.83 -10.30 6.59
C ALA A 110 5.44 -9.85 6.08
N PRO A 111 4.52 -9.40 6.98
CA PRO A 111 3.20 -8.96 6.56
C PRO A 111 3.29 -7.73 5.65
N HIS A 112 2.58 -7.67 4.52
CA HIS A 112 2.85 -6.65 3.51
C HIS A 112 1.65 -5.85 2.98
N ASP A 113 0.44 -6.39 2.96
CA ASP A 113 -0.78 -5.66 2.55
C ASP A 113 -1.99 -6.22 3.31
N TYR A 114 -3.06 -5.43 3.40
CA TYR A 114 -4.28 -5.79 4.14
C TYR A 114 -5.54 -5.49 3.34
N VAL A 115 -6.50 -6.40 3.40
CA VAL A 115 -7.85 -6.20 2.85
C VAL A 115 -8.92 -6.58 3.88
N THR A 116 -10.02 -5.85 3.86
CA THR A 116 -11.19 -6.17 4.70
C THR A 116 -12.04 -7.24 4.01
N LEU A 117 -12.38 -8.29 4.76
CA LEU A 117 -13.29 -9.34 4.32
C LEU A 117 -14.75 -8.96 4.57
N PRO A 118 -15.73 -9.55 3.85
CA PRO A 118 -17.15 -9.23 4.02
C PRO A 118 -17.71 -9.45 5.43
N ASN A 119 -17.10 -10.35 6.21
CA ASN A 119 -17.46 -10.62 7.61
C ASN A 119 -16.85 -9.60 8.61
N GLY A 120 -16.14 -8.58 8.13
CA GLY A 120 -15.47 -7.56 8.95
C GLY A 120 -14.06 -7.93 9.40
N HIS A 121 -13.63 -9.17 9.19
CA HIS A 121 -12.25 -9.60 9.43
C HIS A 121 -11.27 -8.88 8.49
N VAL A 122 -9.98 -8.97 8.79
CA VAL A 122 -8.90 -8.47 7.96
C VAL A 122 -8.02 -9.62 7.53
N LEU A 123 -7.69 -9.66 6.24
CA LEU A 123 -6.73 -10.60 5.70
C LEU A 123 -5.44 -9.85 5.37
N GLY A 124 -4.34 -10.26 5.99
CA GLY A 124 -3.00 -9.77 5.69
C GLY A 124 -2.25 -10.74 4.78
N THR A 125 -1.52 -10.23 3.79
CA THR A 125 -0.53 -11.02 3.05
C THR A 125 0.74 -11.16 3.88
N CYS A 126 1.44 -12.28 3.75
CA CYS A 126 2.73 -12.55 4.39
C CYS A 126 3.67 -13.12 3.32
N THR A 127 4.66 -12.31 2.93
CA THR A 127 5.50 -12.57 1.76
C THR A 127 6.35 -13.82 1.93
N ASP A 128 6.84 -14.06 3.15
CA ASP A 128 7.81 -15.11 3.43
C ASP A 128 7.27 -16.15 4.41
N ALA A 129 7.75 -17.39 4.27
CA ALA A 129 7.70 -18.33 5.37
C ALA A 129 8.50 -17.78 6.57
N LEU A 130 8.02 -18.05 7.78
CA LEU A 130 8.68 -17.58 8.98
C LEU A 130 10.09 -18.19 9.08
N GLY A 131 11.09 -17.34 9.21
CA GLY A 131 12.50 -17.75 9.26
C GLY A 131 13.14 -18.04 7.90
N TYR A 132 12.50 -17.64 6.80
CA TYR A 132 13.08 -17.66 5.46
C TYR A 132 14.50 -17.05 5.45
N ARG A 133 15.45 -17.75 4.84
CA ARG A 133 16.87 -17.34 4.81
C ARG A 133 17.33 -16.92 3.42
N GLY A 134 16.55 -17.21 2.37
CA GLY A 134 16.98 -16.98 1.00
C GLY A 134 17.87 -18.08 0.44
N GLU A 135 17.87 -19.27 1.06
CA GLU A 135 18.64 -20.40 0.53
C GLU A 135 18.04 -20.88 -0.79
N PRO A 136 18.84 -21.38 -1.75
CA PRO A 136 18.33 -21.79 -3.07
C PRO A 136 17.14 -22.75 -3.05
N ARG A 137 17.10 -23.65 -2.06
CA ARG A 137 15.99 -24.60 -1.86
C ARG A 137 14.68 -23.96 -1.37
N GLU A 138 14.77 -22.80 -0.72
CA GLU A 138 13.62 -22.10 -0.11
C GLU A 138 12.88 -21.25 -1.14
N ILE A 139 13.57 -20.77 -2.19
CA ILE A 139 13.00 -19.86 -3.20
C ILE A 139 11.69 -20.39 -3.81
N LEU A 140 11.63 -21.69 -4.11
CA LEU A 140 10.43 -22.37 -4.61
C LEU A 140 9.77 -23.29 -3.57
N GLY A 141 10.50 -23.63 -2.51
CA GLY A 141 10.10 -24.63 -1.52
C GLY A 141 9.47 -24.08 -0.25
N ALA A 142 9.54 -22.76 -0.02
CA ALA A 142 9.07 -22.10 1.20
C ALA A 142 8.06 -20.98 0.87
N PRO A 143 6.87 -21.32 0.33
CA PRO A 143 5.87 -20.33 -0.03
C PRO A 143 5.42 -19.52 1.20
N GLY A 144 5.09 -18.26 0.94
CA GLY A 144 4.40 -17.41 1.92
C GLY A 144 2.94 -17.83 2.13
N GLY A 145 2.16 -16.93 2.69
CA GLY A 145 0.76 -17.20 2.99
C GLY A 145 -0.02 -15.97 3.38
N LEU A 146 -1.19 -16.19 3.96
CA LEU A 146 -2.08 -15.15 4.44
C LEU A 146 -2.36 -15.35 5.93
N VAL A 147 -2.60 -14.26 6.65
CA VAL A 147 -3.09 -14.27 8.03
C VAL A 147 -4.48 -13.64 8.08
N GLU A 148 -5.44 -14.35 8.65
CA GLU A 148 -6.77 -13.80 8.93
C GLU A 148 -6.79 -13.33 10.38
N LEU A 149 -7.14 -12.06 10.56
CA LEU A 149 -7.32 -11.36 11.82
C LEU A 149 -8.79 -10.97 11.97
N ASP A 150 -9.32 -10.95 13.18
CA ASP A 150 -10.64 -10.40 13.45
C ASP A 150 -10.64 -8.86 13.31
N ALA A 151 -11.80 -8.24 13.49
CA ALA A 151 -11.95 -6.79 13.33
C ALA A 151 -11.10 -5.96 14.31
N ASP A 152 -10.73 -6.51 15.46
CA ASP A 152 -9.89 -5.86 16.47
C ASP A 152 -8.41 -6.22 16.35
N GLY A 153 -8.05 -7.10 15.40
CA GLY A 153 -6.68 -7.53 15.13
C GLY A 153 -6.29 -8.86 15.74
N GLY A 154 -7.20 -9.52 16.45
CA GLY A 154 -6.95 -10.82 17.04
C GLY A 154 -6.73 -11.89 15.97
N PHE A 155 -5.70 -12.72 16.13
CA PHE A 155 -5.45 -13.82 15.21
C PHE A 155 -6.64 -14.79 15.12
N VAL A 156 -7.04 -15.15 13.89
CA VAL A 156 -8.03 -16.19 13.62
C VAL A 156 -7.37 -17.44 13.06
N ARG A 157 -6.67 -17.34 11.92
CA ARG A 157 -6.00 -18.47 11.26
C ARG A 157 -4.93 -18.03 10.25
N GLU A 158 -4.10 -18.97 9.84
CA GLU A 158 -3.22 -18.81 8.67
C GLU A 158 -3.75 -19.62 7.49
N VAL A 159 -3.71 -19.02 6.30
CA VAL A 159 -4.11 -19.66 5.04
C VAL A 159 -2.86 -19.81 4.15
N PRO A 160 -2.36 -21.04 3.94
CA PRO A 160 -1.20 -21.25 3.07
C PRO A 160 -1.49 -20.83 1.64
N ALA A 161 -0.50 -20.20 0.99
CA ALA A 161 -0.56 -19.87 -0.43
C ALA A 161 0.03 -20.94 -1.35
N ALA A 162 0.60 -22.01 -0.78
CA ALA A 162 1.14 -23.12 -1.54
C ALA A 162 0.13 -23.68 -2.55
N ASP A 163 0.54 -23.77 -3.81
CA ASP A 163 -0.23 -24.39 -4.89
C ASP A 163 0.59 -25.56 -5.48
N PRO A 164 0.19 -26.82 -5.23
CA PRO A 164 0.87 -27.99 -5.79
C PRO A 164 0.97 -27.98 -7.32
N ALA A 165 0.00 -27.36 -8.01
CA ALA A 165 0.01 -27.23 -9.46
C ALA A 165 1.02 -26.18 -9.96
N ALA A 166 1.38 -25.22 -9.10
CA ALA A 166 2.32 -24.15 -9.39
C ALA A 166 3.63 -24.22 -8.57
N ARG A 167 4.03 -25.41 -8.11
CA ARG A 167 5.25 -25.66 -7.31
C ARG A 167 6.59 -25.21 -7.92
N HIS A 168 6.57 -24.80 -9.19
CA HIS A 168 7.73 -24.32 -9.94
C HIS A 168 7.80 -22.79 -9.98
N LEU A 169 6.84 -22.11 -9.36
CA LEU A 169 6.77 -20.66 -9.27
C LEU A 169 7.15 -20.19 -7.86
N ILE A 170 7.68 -18.98 -7.78
CA ILE A 170 7.82 -18.25 -6.51
C ILE A 170 6.42 -17.85 -6.05
N ILE A 171 6.05 -18.26 -4.83
CA ILE A 171 4.77 -17.94 -4.20
C ILE A 171 5.07 -17.11 -2.95
N ALA A 172 5.00 -15.80 -3.12
CA ALA A 172 5.36 -14.81 -2.11
C ALA A 172 4.26 -13.72 -2.06
N PRO A 173 3.10 -14.00 -1.42
CA PRO A 173 1.96 -13.11 -1.42
C PRO A 173 2.32 -11.71 -0.93
N PHE A 174 2.03 -10.69 -1.74
CA PHE A 174 2.48 -9.32 -1.49
C PHE A 174 1.31 -8.32 -1.48
N GLY A 175 0.87 -7.83 -2.65
CA GLY A 175 -0.30 -6.96 -2.75
C GLY A 175 -1.59 -7.77 -2.70
N ALA A 176 -2.67 -7.17 -2.20
CA ALA A 176 -3.98 -7.80 -2.15
C ALA A 176 -5.10 -6.86 -2.63
N ALA A 177 -6.10 -7.45 -3.29
CA ALA A 177 -7.32 -6.76 -3.70
C ALA A 177 -8.53 -7.66 -3.48
N ALA A 178 -9.60 -7.13 -2.87
CA ALA A 178 -10.86 -7.84 -2.69
C ALA A 178 -11.96 -7.19 -3.55
N SER A 179 -12.79 -8.02 -4.17
CA SER A 179 -14.01 -7.61 -4.86
C SER A 179 -15.20 -8.38 -4.30
N PRO A 180 -15.97 -7.79 -3.36
CA PRO A 180 -17.17 -8.42 -2.83
C PRO A 180 -18.23 -8.73 -3.89
N SER A 181 -18.35 -7.87 -4.91
CA SER A 181 -19.31 -8.06 -6.01
C SER A 181 -18.99 -9.30 -6.85
N LEU A 182 -17.71 -9.64 -7.02
CA LEU A 182 -17.26 -10.83 -7.73
C LEU A 182 -17.04 -12.03 -6.79
N GLY A 183 -17.06 -11.80 -5.47
CA GLY A 183 -16.73 -12.80 -4.47
C GLY A 183 -15.29 -13.32 -4.62
N ARG A 184 -14.37 -12.46 -5.07
CA ARG A 184 -12.97 -12.80 -5.36
C ARG A 184 -12.01 -11.97 -4.52
N LEU A 185 -10.93 -12.63 -4.13
CA LEU A 185 -9.72 -12.00 -3.62
C LEU A 185 -8.60 -12.32 -4.62
N VAL A 186 -7.73 -11.35 -4.88
CA VAL A 186 -6.51 -11.57 -5.65
C VAL A 186 -5.31 -11.14 -4.81
N THR A 187 -4.27 -11.97 -4.80
CA THR A 187 -2.96 -11.64 -4.24
C THR A 187 -1.89 -11.71 -5.31
N THR A 188 -0.92 -10.81 -5.26
CA THR A 188 0.23 -10.82 -6.16
C THR A 188 1.40 -11.58 -5.54
N ASN A 189 2.34 -12.08 -6.35
CA ASN A 189 3.57 -12.71 -5.86
C ASN A 189 4.80 -11.88 -6.28
N ALA A 190 5.20 -10.90 -5.46
CA ALA A 190 6.27 -9.96 -5.81
C ALA A 190 7.66 -10.62 -5.75
N GLY A 191 7.91 -11.46 -4.76
CA GLY A 191 9.20 -12.14 -4.55
C GLY A 191 9.53 -12.27 -3.06
N HIS A 192 10.34 -13.28 -2.71
CA HIS A 192 10.78 -13.51 -1.34
C HIS A 192 11.93 -12.58 -0.93
N GLY A 193 12.16 -12.41 0.37
CA GLY A 193 13.37 -11.76 0.90
C GLY A 193 13.12 -10.56 1.80
N TYR A 194 11.93 -10.49 2.40
CA TYR A 194 11.50 -9.45 3.33
C TYR A 194 11.67 -9.87 4.79
N ALA A 195 11.89 -11.16 5.06
CA ALA A 195 12.23 -11.67 6.37
C ALA A 195 13.58 -11.11 6.85
N ALA A 196 13.66 -10.77 8.14
CA ALA A 196 14.89 -10.28 8.78
C ALA A 196 16.05 -11.29 8.75
N THR A 197 15.77 -12.56 8.49
CA THR A 197 16.74 -13.66 8.41
C THR A 197 17.32 -13.89 7.02
N THR A 198 16.86 -13.14 6.01
CA THR A 198 17.28 -13.28 4.61
C THR A 198 18.76 -12.93 4.42
N ARG A 199 19.46 -13.70 3.58
CA ARG A 199 20.91 -13.54 3.29
C ARG A 199 21.25 -13.47 1.80
N GLY A 200 20.24 -13.36 0.93
CA GLY A 200 20.41 -13.32 -0.52
C GLY A 200 19.63 -12.19 -1.17
N GLU A 201 19.84 -12.02 -2.47
CA GLU A 201 19.11 -11.05 -3.29
C GLU A 201 17.65 -11.49 -3.47
N ARG A 202 16.76 -10.50 -3.59
CA ARG A 202 15.35 -10.71 -3.88
C ARG A 202 15.18 -11.27 -5.29
N MET A 203 14.49 -12.39 -5.43
CA MET A 203 14.10 -12.95 -6.74
C MET A 203 12.63 -12.65 -7.03
N PRO A 204 12.32 -11.96 -8.15
CA PRO A 204 10.95 -11.58 -8.46
C PRO A 204 10.09 -12.79 -8.85
N GLY A 205 8.86 -12.82 -8.35
CA GLY A 205 7.83 -13.71 -8.87
C GLY A 205 7.24 -13.22 -10.19
N ILE A 206 6.36 -14.02 -10.80
CA ILE A 206 5.70 -13.68 -12.08
C ILE A 206 4.22 -14.08 -12.07
N SER A 207 3.64 -14.29 -10.90
CA SER A 207 2.32 -14.88 -10.76
C SER A 207 1.41 -14.08 -9.85
N VAL A 208 0.11 -14.34 -10.02
CA VAL A 208 -0.96 -13.87 -9.16
C VAL A 208 -1.81 -15.05 -8.74
N GLN A 209 -2.48 -14.93 -7.61
CA GLN A 209 -3.37 -15.96 -7.09
C GLN A 209 -4.76 -15.41 -6.93
N VAL A 210 -5.74 -16.18 -7.42
CA VAL A 210 -7.16 -15.89 -7.31
C VAL A 210 -7.76 -16.82 -6.27
N TRP A 211 -8.54 -16.24 -5.37
CA TRP A 211 -9.09 -16.88 -4.19
C TRP A 211 -10.60 -16.63 -4.11
N LYS A 212 -11.30 -17.54 -3.45
CA LYS A 212 -12.65 -17.23 -2.94
C LYS A 212 -12.52 -16.15 -1.87
N LEU A 213 -13.36 -15.12 -1.89
CA LEU A 213 -13.29 -14.05 -0.87
C LEU A 213 -13.87 -14.49 0.47
N ASP A 214 -15.06 -15.08 0.48
CA ASP A 214 -15.73 -15.54 1.69
C ASP A 214 -15.21 -16.92 2.12
N GLY A 215 -14.55 -16.97 3.27
CA GLY A 215 -13.72 -18.10 3.66
C GLY A 215 -12.55 -18.30 2.68
N PRO A 216 -11.52 -17.43 2.75
CA PRO A 216 -10.40 -17.46 1.81
C PRO A 216 -9.83 -18.87 1.58
N SER A 217 -9.86 -19.27 0.31
CA SER A 217 -9.36 -20.54 -0.22
C SER A 217 -8.88 -20.34 -1.65
N LEU A 218 -7.73 -20.93 -1.98
CA LEU A 218 -7.08 -20.74 -3.28
C LEU A 218 -7.91 -21.41 -4.37
N LEU A 219 -8.18 -20.68 -5.45
CA LEU A 219 -8.86 -21.20 -6.64
C LEU A 219 -7.84 -21.49 -7.75
N LYS A 220 -6.91 -20.55 -7.98
CA LYS A 220 -5.97 -20.65 -9.10
C LYS A 220 -4.73 -19.79 -8.85
N THR A 221 -3.57 -20.33 -9.18
CA THR A 221 -2.36 -19.54 -9.48
C THR A 221 -2.24 -19.36 -10.99
N THR A 222 -2.08 -18.11 -11.43
CA THR A 222 -1.95 -17.73 -12.85
C THR A 222 -0.66 -16.96 -13.06
N ILE A 223 0.03 -17.25 -14.17
CA ILE A 223 1.24 -16.53 -14.59
C ILE A 223 0.83 -15.26 -15.34
N LEU A 224 1.57 -14.18 -15.12
CA LEU A 224 1.56 -13.02 -16.01
C LEU A 224 2.58 -13.28 -17.12
N ASP A 225 2.12 -13.34 -18.37
CA ASP A 225 3.03 -13.54 -19.49
C ASP A 225 3.84 -12.25 -19.74
N ALA A 226 5.13 -12.41 -19.99
CA ALA A 226 5.94 -11.31 -20.51
C ALA A 226 5.59 -11.09 -21.99
N ASP A 227 5.83 -9.87 -22.50
CA ASP A 227 5.63 -9.54 -23.91
C ASP A 227 6.98 -9.30 -24.59
N LYS A 228 7.16 -8.17 -25.29
CA LYS A 228 8.30 -7.93 -26.17
C LYS A 228 9.61 -7.72 -25.42
N ARG A 229 9.56 -7.12 -24.24
CA ARG A 229 10.74 -6.86 -23.41
C ARG A 229 11.18 -8.12 -22.67
N GLY A 230 10.25 -9.03 -22.39
CA GLY A 230 10.54 -10.34 -21.78
C GLY A 230 10.69 -10.30 -20.26
N GLU A 231 10.45 -9.15 -19.64
CA GLU A 231 10.61 -8.91 -18.20
C GLU A 231 9.48 -8.05 -17.62
N GLU A 232 8.45 -7.68 -18.41
CA GLU A 232 7.33 -6.84 -17.95
C GLU A 232 6.58 -7.46 -16.77
N ASN A 233 6.60 -8.79 -16.66
CA ASN A 233 5.89 -9.56 -15.64
C ASN A 233 6.62 -9.68 -14.30
N LEU A 234 7.87 -9.20 -14.20
CA LEU A 234 8.71 -9.44 -13.02
C LEU A 234 8.22 -8.63 -11.81
N GLY A 235 7.91 -9.35 -10.74
CA GLY A 235 7.54 -8.83 -9.42
C GLY A 235 6.16 -8.18 -9.35
N PRO A 236 5.05 -8.90 -9.60
CA PRO A 236 3.70 -8.41 -9.35
C PRO A 236 3.55 -7.87 -7.91
N ILE A 237 3.36 -6.56 -7.77
CA ILE A 237 3.48 -5.87 -6.47
C ILE A 237 2.15 -5.30 -5.95
N THR A 238 1.29 -4.77 -6.83
CA THR A 238 -0.01 -4.24 -6.43
C THR A 238 -1.13 -4.81 -7.27
N ALA A 239 -2.31 -4.95 -6.67
CA ALA A 239 -3.54 -5.34 -7.34
C ALA A 239 -4.64 -4.34 -6.99
N ARG A 240 -5.38 -3.83 -7.96
CA ARG A 240 -6.46 -2.85 -7.75
C ARG A 240 -7.64 -3.12 -8.66
N PHE A 241 -8.81 -3.37 -8.06
CA PHE A 241 -10.06 -3.45 -8.81
C PHE A 241 -10.51 -2.06 -9.26
N LEU A 242 -11.08 -2.01 -10.45
CA LEU A 242 -11.99 -0.94 -10.83
C LEU A 242 -13.25 -1.01 -9.92
N GLN A 243 -13.76 0.17 -9.56
CA GLN A 243 -14.87 0.33 -8.63
C GLN A 243 -16.23 0.09 -9.29
N ARG A 244 -16.36 0.43 -10.58
CA ARG A 244 -17.61 0.39 -11.36
C ARG A 244 -17.61 -0.69 -12.44
N LYS A 245 -16.44 -1.14 -12.88
CA LYS A 245 -16.26 -2.21 -13.87
C LYS A 245 -15.68 -3.46 -13.21
N PRO A 246 -16.03 -4.68 -13.67
CA PRO A 246 -15.49 -5.93 -13.13
C PRO A 246 -14.08 -6.21 -13.68
N MET A 247 -13.18 -5.22 -13.58
CA MET A 247 -11.80 -5.32 -14.07
C MET A 247 -10.81 -5.16 -12.93
N LEU A 248 -9.69 -5.85 -13.04
CA LEU A 248 -8.57 -5.82 -12.13
C LEU A 248 -7.33 -5.35 -12.88
N TYR A 249 -6.57 -4.45 -12.27
CA TYR A 249 -5.20 -4.17 -12.65
C TYR A 249 -4.20 -4.80 -11.69
N VAL A 250 -3.07 -5.25 -12.23
CA VAL A 250 -1.90 -5.70 -11.48
C VAL A 250 -0.67 -5.00 -12.02
N SER A 251 0.01 -4.22 -11.17
CA SER A 251 1.29 -3.60 -11.52
C SER A 251 2.45 -4.46 -11.06
N THR A 252 3.56 -4.41 -11.79
CA THR A 252 4.80 -5.13 -11.46
C THR A 252 5.92 -4.15 -11.09
N ASP A 253 6.76 -4.52 -10.12
CA ASP A 253 7.84 -3.66 -9.64
C ASP A 253 9.03 -3.66 -10.61
N GLN A 254 9.91 -4.65 -10.56
CA GLN A 254 11.10 -4.78 -11.42
C GLN A 254 10.72 -4.77 -12.89
N GLY A 255 9.58 -5.40 -13.19
CA GLY A 255 9.04 -5.46 -14.52
C GLY A 255 8.63 -4.08 -14.99
N GLY A 256 7.84 -3.31 -14.24
CA GLY A 256 7.29 -2.04 -14.74
C GLY A 256 6.17 -2.24 -15.77
N GLY A 257 5.48 -3.37 -15.70
CA GLY A 257 4.30 -3.69 -16.51
C GLY A 257 3.00 -3.48 -15.73
N LEU A 258 1.95 -3.07 -16.45
CA LEU A 258 0.58 -3.01 -15.96
C LEU A 258 -0.25 -4.05 -16.71
N TYR A 259 -0.82 -4.99 -15.96
CA TYR A 259 -1.64 -6.07 -16.47
C TYR A 259 -3.11 -5.85 -16.13
N ALA A 260 -4.02 -6.21 -17.03
CA ALA A 260 -5.46 -6.13 -16.82
C ALA A 260 -6.13 -7.51 -16.95
N SER A 261 -7.21 -7.71 -16.20
CA SER A 261 -8.08 -8.88 -16.32
C SER A 261 -9.54 -8.52 -16.03
N ASP A 262 -10.45 -9.02 -16.85
CA ASP A 262 -11.91 -8.99 -16.64
C ASP A 262 -12.50 -10.40 -16.40
N SER A 263 -11.63 -11.41 -16.29
CA SER A 263 -12.02 -12.84 -16.24
C SER A 263 -11.72 -13.50 -14.89
N ILE A 264 -11.50 -12.69 -13.85
CA ILE A 264 -11.14 -13.16 -12.50
C ILE A 264 -12.25 -14.00 -11.81
N ASP A 265 -13.48 -13.89 -12.28
CA ASP A 265 -14.61 -14.69 -11.83
C ASP A 265 -14.72 -16.04 -12.58
N THR A 266 -13.95 -16.24 -13.64
CA THR A 266 -13.93 -17.48 -14.43
C THR A 266 -12.97 -18.54 -13.84
N PRO A 267 -13.09 -19.83 -14.23
CA PRO A 267 -12.17 -20.88 -13.79
C PRO A 267 -10.72 -20.73 -14.29
N ASN A 268 -10.51 -20.00 -15.38
CA ASN A 268 -9.20 -19.80 -16.02
C ASN A 268 -8.98 -18.30 -16.27
N PRO A 269 -8.73 -17.53 -15.21
CA PRO A 269 -8.50 -16.09 -15.35
C PRO A 269 -7.24 -15.84 -16.17
N THR A 270 -7.32 -14.86 -17.07
CA THR A 270 -6.23 -14.43 -17.94
C THR A 270 -5.87 -12.98 -17.66
N PHE A 271 -4.59 -12.66 -17.78
CA PHE A 271 -4.07 -11.30 -17.62
C PHE A 271 -3.37 -10.88 -18.90
N GLN A 272 -3.63 -9.67 -19.38
CA GLN A 272 -2.97 -9.10 -20.56
C GLN A 272 -2.16 -7.89 -20.14
N LEU A 273 -0.94 -7.76 -20.66
CA LEU A 273 -0.18 -6.54 -20.55
C LEU A 273 -0.92 -5.43 -21.31
N VAL A 274 -1.26 -4.35 -20.62
CA VAL A 274 -1.99 -3.20 -21.21
C VAL A 274 -1.15 -1.93 -21.24
N PHE A 275 -0.09 -1.86 -20.43
CA PHE A 275 0.84 -0.75 -20.42
C PHE A 275 2.23 -1.22 -19.97
N ASP A 276 3.28 -0.74 -20.64
CA ASP A 276 4.67 -0.95 -20.25
C ASP A 276 5.29 0.40 -19.91
N PHE A 277 5.67 0.60 -18.64
CA PHE A 277 6.37 1.81 -18.18
C PHE A 277 7.84 1.84 -18.58
N GLY A 278 8.36 0.73 -19.11
CA GLY A 278 9.74 0.55 -19.55
C GLY A 278 10.66 -0.05 -18.48
N PRO A 279 11.88 -0.43 -18.88
CA PRO A 279 12.85 -1.06 -17.99
C PRO A 279 13.26 -0.13 -16.86
N GLY A 280 13.41 -0.68 -15.65
CA GLY A 280 13.86 0.05 -14.47
C GLY A 280 12.85 1.08 -13.95
N ALA A 281 11.57 1.00 -14.34
CA ALA A 281 10.54 1.89 -13.81
C ALA A 281 10.33 1.69 -12.29
N LEU A 282 10.47 0.45 -11.81
CA LEU A 282 10.25 0.01 -10.42
C LEU A 282 8.89 0.47 -9.90
N GLY A 283 7.82 -0.16 -10.38
CA GLY A 283 6.46 0.13 -9.95
C GLY A 283 6.26 -0.06 -8.44
N GLY A 284 5.46 0.81 -7.83
CA GLY A 284 5.18 0.80 -6.40
C GLY A 284 3.68 0.84 -6.10
N GLY A 285 3.28 1.78 -5.25
CA GLY A 285 1.88 2.01 -4.89
C GLY A 285 1.05 2.49 -6.08
N THR A 286 -0.16 1.92 -6.18
CA THR A 286 -1.13 2.21 -7.23
C THR A 286 -2.48 2.57 -6.63
N ALA A 287 -3.12 3.61 -7.17
CA ALA A 287 -4.45 4.06 -6.81
C ALA A 287 -5.30 4.35 -8.05
N ILE A 288 -6.61 4.17 -7.95
CA ILE A 288 -7.56 4.38 -9.05
C ILE A 288 -8.67 5.31 -8.56
N THR A 289 -9.05 6.29 -9.36
CA THR A 289 -10.13 7.21 -9.03
C THR A 289 -11.45 6.47 -8.86
N ALA A 290 -12.32 6.94 -7.96
CA ALA A 290 -13.61 6.29 -7.67
C ALA A 290 -14.58 6.19 -8.87
N ASP A 291 -14.29 6.92 -9.95
CA ASP A 291 -15.03 6.88 -11.21
C ASP A 291 -14.38 6.02 -12.30
N ASP A 292 -13.31 5.31 -11.98
CA ASP A 292 -12.50 4.45 -12.86
C ASP A 292 -11.90 5.19 -14.06
N ARG A 293 -11.72 6.52 -13.98
CA ARG A 293 -11.19 7.31 -15.11
C ARG A 293 -9.68 7.38 -15.12
N PHE A 294 -9.03 7.41 -13.96
CA PHE A 294 -7.58 7.53 -13.89
C PHE A 294 -6.96 6.54 -12.92
N LEU A 295 -5.83 5.97 -13.33
CA LEU A 295 -4.90 5.25 -12.49
C LEU A 295 -3.70 6.14 -12.20
N VAL A 296 -3.24 6.16 -10.95
CA VAL A 296 -2.01 6.84 -10.52
C VAL A 296 -1.05 5.80 -9.97
N GLU A 297 0.20 5.84 -10.44
CA GLU A 297 1.23 4.88 -10.05
C GLU A 297 2.54 5.59 -9.71
N ALA A 298 3.16 5.18 -8.60
CA ALA A 298 4.52 5.57 -8.25
C ALA A 298 5.53 4.67 -8.97
N LEU A 299 6.54 5.28 -9.57
CA LEU A 299 7.61 4.62 -10.31
C LEU A 299 8.94 4.99 -9.66
N ALA A 300 9.36 4.16 -8.70
CA ALA A 300 10.46 4.44 -7.80
C ALA A 300 11.81 4.57 -8.54
N GLY A 301 12.02 3.78 -9.59
CA GLY A 301 13.29 3.72 -10.33
C GLY A 301 13.46 4.87 -11.31
N SER A 302 12.36 5.44 -11.78
CA SER A 302 12.38 6.64 -12.64
C SER A 302 12.14 7.95 -11.87
N SER A 303 11.97 7.87 -10.55
CA SER A 303 11.64 8.97 -9.64
C SER A 303 10.41 9.76 -10.08
N ARG A 304 9.37 9.04 -10.52
CA ARG A 304 8.15 9.65 -11.07
C ARG A 304 6.89 9.15 -10.38
N VAL A 305 5.87 9.99 -10.46
CA VAL A 305 4.47 9.58 -10.26
C VAL A 305 3.73 9.88 -11.55
N VAL A 306 3.03 8.89 -12.08
CA VAL A 306 2.36 8.97 -13.38
C VAL A 306 0.86 8.82 -13.23
N SER A 307 0.11 9.35 -14.20
CA SER A 307 -1.32 9.08 -14.34
C SER A 307 -1.65 8.55 -15.72
N LEU A 308 -2.49 7.53 -15.75
CA LEU A 308 -3.04 6.93 -16.95
C LEU A 308 -4.54 7.23 -17.05
N ASP A 309 -5.01 7.62 -18.23
CA ASP A 309 -6.44 7.63 -18.58
C ASP A 309 -6.90 6.19 -18.89
N LEU A 310 -7.99 5.79 -18.24
CA LEU A 310 -8.62 4.47 -18.32
C LEU A 310 -9.97 4.49 -19.08
N ALA A 311 -10.23 5.51 -19.89
CA ALA A 311 -11.43 5.58 -20.74
C ALA A 311 -11.62 4.28 -21.55
N ASP A 312 -10.52 3.77 -22.12
CA ASP A 312 -10.40 2.39 -22.58
C ASP A 312 -9.50 1.60 -21.62
N PRO A 313 -10.06 0.71 -20.80
CA PRO A 313 -9.29 0.01 -19.77
C PRO A 313 -8.30 -1.02 -20.34
N TRP A 314 -8.45 -1.44 -21.60
CA TRP A 314 -7.50 -2.34 -22.27
C TRP A 314 -6.39 -1.58 -22.99
N HIS A 315 -6.54 -0.26 -23.17
CA HIS A 315 -5.53 0.60 -23.77
C HIS A 315 -5.31 1.88 -22.94
N PRO A 316 -4.81 1.77 -21.69
CA PRO A 316 -4.48 2.93 -20.86
C PRO A 316 -3.55 3.91 -21.58
N LYS A 317 -3.75 5.21 -21.34
CA LYS A 317 -2.94 6.26 -21.97
C LYS A 317 -2.27 7.11 -20.92
N LEU A 318 -0.95 7.27 -20.99
CA LEU A 318 -0.22 8.20 -20.14
C LEU A 318 -0.67 9.63 -20.42
N VAL A 319 -1.24 10.30 -19.42
CA VAL A 319 -1.71 11.69 -19.54
C VAL A 319 -0.88 12.67 -18.71
N SER A 320 -0.18 12.21 -17.67
CA SER A 320 0.71 13.07 -16.87
C SER A 320 1.83 12.29 -16.22
N ALA A 321 2.95 12.98 -15.97
CA ALA A 321 4.05 12.49 -15.15
C ALA A 321 4.67 13.67 -14.38
N VAL A 322 4.93 13.48 -13.09
CA VAL A 322 5.69 14.43 -12.26
C VAL A 322 6.95 13.75 -11.73
N ARG A 323 8.01 14.53 -11.51
CA ARG A 323 9.32 14.05 -11.02
C ARG A 323 9.53 14.47 -9.58
N LEU A 324 10.02 13.55 -8.74
CA LEU A 324 10.35 13.81 -7.33
C LEU A 324 11.86 13.86 -7.06
N ASP A 325 12.70 13.58 -8.06
CA ASP A 325 14.17 13.71 -7.97
C ASP A 325 14.70 15.16 -7.99
N ARG A 326 13.83 16.13 -7.69
CA ARG A 326 14.16 17.55 -7.64
C ARG A 326 13.14 18.30 -6.80
N ASP A 327 13.56 19.46 -6.30
CA ASP A 327 12.64 20.37 -5.64
C ASP A 327 11.59 20.92 -6.64
N PRO A 328 10.28 20.79 -6.36
CA PRO A 328 9.22 21.26 -7.25
C PRO A 328 9.20 22.78 -7.47
N LEU A 329 9.67 23.58 -6.51
CA LEU A 329 9.73 25.04 -6.59
C LEU A 329 11.12 25.54 -7.05
N ASN A 330 12.16 24.71 -6.92
CA ASN A 330 13.50 25.00 -7.41
C ASN A 330 14.07 23.79 -8.17
N THR A 331 13.69 23.63 -9.44
CA THR A 331 14.04 22.44 -10.23
C THR A 331 15.53 22.23 -10.48
N SER A 332 16.38 23.20 -10.13
CA SER A 332 17.84 23.10 -10.17
C SER A 332 18.40 22.40 -8.93
N LYS A 333 17.63 22.33 -7.83
CA LYS A 333 17.97 21.59 -6.62
C LYS A 333 17.55 20.14 -6.79
N ALA A 334 18.52 19.25 -7.00
CA ALA A 334 18.29 17.82 -7.07
C ALA A 334 17.85 17.26 -5.70
N ARG A 335 17.07 16.19 -5.75
CA ARG A 335 16.69 15.35 -4.60
C ARG A 335 16.96 13.88 -4.96
N GLN A 336 17.11 13.03 -3.95
CA GLN A 336 16.98 11.60 -4.19
C GLN A 336 15.50 11.29 -4.41
N GLY A 337 15.19 10.43 -5.36
CA GLY A 337 13.80 10.03 -5.61
C GLY A 337 13.69 8.52 -5.52
N GLY A 338 12.61 8.07 -4.91
CA GLY A 338 12.19 6.70 -4.74
C GLY A 338 10.72 6.63 -4.30
N PRO A 339 9.79 7.34 -5.01
CA PRO A 339 8.38 7.30 -4.67
C PRO A 339 7.87 5.87 -4.70
N HIS A 340 7.18 5.47 -3.64
CA HIS A 340 6.66 4.12 -3.53
C HIS A 340 5.28 4.08 -2.90
N GLY A 341 5.13 4.50 -1.63
CA GLY A 341 3.82 4.52 -0.97
C GLY A 341 2.88 5.53 -1.65
N VAL A 342 1.64 5.13 -1.96
CA VAL A 342 0.61 5.98 -2.57
C VAL A 342 -0.71 5.83 -1.82
N ALA A 343 -1.33 6.95 -1.45
CA ALA A 343 -2.71 7.01 -1.02
C ALA A 343 -3.48 8.07 -1.80
N MET A 344 -4.76 7.82 -2.08
CA MET A 344 -5.66 8.74 -2.79
C MET A 344 -6.81 9.10 -1.86
N SER A 345 -7.18 10.39 -1.82
CA SER A 345 -8.38 10.83 -1.12
C SER A 345 -9.64 10.27 -1.78
N ALA A 346 -10.72 10.11 -1.02
CA ALA A 346 -11.97 9.53 -1.50
C ALA A 346 -12.60 10.29 -2.69
N ASP A 347 -12.36 11.60 -2.79
CA ASP A 347 -12.79 12.42 -3.94
C ASP A 347 -11.90 12.26 -5.19
N GLY A 348 -10.78 11.54 -5.08
CA GLY A 348 -9.82 11.30 -6.15
C GLY A 348 -8.95 12.50 -6.52
N THR A 349 -8.99 13.62 -5.77
CA THR A 349 -8.33 14.87 -6.19
C THR A 349 -6.99 15.14 -5.51
N ARG A 350 -6.67 14.42 -4.42
CA ARG A 350 -5.40 14.50 -3.68
C ARG A 350 -4.72 13.13 -3.66
N ILE A 351 -3.43 13.12 -3.93
CA ILE A 351 -2.58 11.92 -3.88
C ILE A 351 -1.43 12.19 -2.93
N ALA A 352 -1.34 11.44 -1.84
CA ALA A 352 -0.18 11.46 -0.97
C ALA A 352 0.83 10.43 -1.46
N VAL A 353 2.11 10.80 -1.51
CA VAL A 353 3.19 9.93 -1.99
C VAL A 353 4.34 9.94 -0.98
N ALA A 354 4.72 8.76 -0.50
CA ALA A 354 5.88 8.58 0.36
C ALA A 354 7.10 8.25 -0.51
N ASP A 355 8.14 9.04 -0.37
CA ASP A 355 9.41 8.90 -1.09
C ASP A 355 10.39 8.08 -0.25
N TYR A 356 10.03 6.80 -0.11
CA TYR A 356 10.81 5.73 0.52
C TYR A 356 10.19 4.39 0.13
N THR A 357 11.03 3.44 -0.28
CA THR A 357 10.58 2.12 -0.71
C THR A 357 10.73 1.09 0.40
N VAL A 358 11.96 0.74 0.78
CA VAL A 358 12.24 -0.34 1.75
C VAL A 358 13.73 -0.37 2.14
N ASP A 359 14.03 -0.87 3.33
CA ASP A 359 15.38 -1.24 3.79
C ASP A 359 15.36 -2.62 4.47
N VAL A 360 15.42 -3.69 3.69
CA VAL A 360 15.52 -5.08 4.17
C VAL A 360 16.90 -5.67 3.82
N PRO A 361 17.38 -6.73 4.50
CA PRO A 361 18.75 -7.23 4.32
C PRO A 361 19.20 -7.50 2.87
N GLY A 362 18.26 -7.87 1.98
CA GLY A 362 18.54 -8.19 0.58
C GLY A 362 18.07 -7.15 -0.44
N TYR A 363 17.42 -6.07 -0.02
CA TYR A 363 16.88 -5.05 -0.92
C TYR A 363 16.70 -3.72 -0.19
N ARG A 364 17.31 -2.66 -0.73
CA ARG A 364 17.21 -1.30 -0.18
C ARG A 364 16.97 -0.28 -1.28
N GLN A 365 16.00 0.60 -1.04
CA GLN A 365 15.73 1.78 -1.84
C GLN A 365 15.13 2.87 -0.93
N ASP A 366 15.93 3.91 -0.65
CA ASP A 366 15.68 4.88 0.43
C ASP A 366 14.82 6.08 0.00
N GLY A 367 15.04 6.68 -1.18
CA GLY A 367 14.36 7.93 -1.54
C GLY A 367 14.90 9.16 -0.78
N ASP A 368 14.08 10.19 -0.58
CA ASP A 368 14.43 11.38 0.23
C ASP A 368 13.67 11.50 1.56
N HIS A 369 12.93 10.46 1.94
CA HIS A 369 12.15 10.37 3.18
C HIS A 369 11.14 11.52 3.33
N ARG A 370 10.53 11.97 2.23
CA ARG A 370 9.44 12.95 2.27
C ARG A 370 8.09 12.34 2.00
N VAL A 371 7.06 13.01 2.51
CA VAL A 371 5.68 12.82 2.07
C VAL A 371 5.27 14.01 1.22
N TYR A 372 4.98 13.76 -0.06
CA TYR A 372 4.49 14.74 -1.01
C TYR A 372 2.96 14.69 -1.10
N MET A 373 2.37 15.85 -1.38
CA MET A 373 0.98 15.94 -1.80
C MET A 373 0.93 16.33 -3.27
N LEU A 374 0.17 15.59 -4.07
CA LEU A 374 -0.10 15.89 -5.47
C LEU A 374 -1.60 16.17 -5.62
N ARG A 375 -1.93 16.98 -6.62
CA ARG A 375 -3.31 17.22 -7.07
C ARG A 375 -3.52 16.57 -8.41
N LEU A 376 -4.61 15.81 -8.52
CA LEU A 376 -5.11 15.27 -9.77
C LEU A 376 -6.25 16.15 -10.27
N ASP A 377 -6.16 16.61 -11.52
CA ASP A 377 -7.28 17.23 -12.21
C ASP A 377 -8.28 16.14 -12.64
N PRO A 378 -9.52 16.11 -12.09
CA PRO A 378 -10.49 15.07 -12.39
C PRO A 378 -11.05 15.14 -13.82
N ALA A 379 -10.85 16.25 -14.55
CA ALA A 379 -11.26 16.36 -15.93
C ALA A 379 -10.21 15.74 -16.87
N THR A 380 -8.93 16.04 -16.64
CA THR A 380 -7.83 15.77 -17.57
C THR A 380 -6.88 14.65 -17.13
N GLY A 381 -6.91 14.27 -15.84
CA GLY A 381 -5.93 13.35 -15.25
C GLY A 381 -4.57 13.99 -15.01
N ARG A 382 -4.42 15.31 -15.18
CA ARG A 382 -3.15 16.01 -15.00
C ARG A 382 -2.74 15.99 -13.53
N LEU A 383 -1.50 15.55 -13.28
CA LEU A 383 -0.86 15.59 -11.97
C LEU A 383 -0.07 16.90 -11.80
N ARG A 384 -0.14 17.49 -10.62
CA ARG A 384 0.77 18.56 -10.17
C ARG A 384 1.17 18.32 -8.73
N ILE A 385 2.42 18.59 -8.38
CA ILE A 385 2.86 18.61 -6.99
C ILE A 385 2.24 19.84 -6.32
N ASP A 386 1.66 19.67 -5.13
CA ASP A 386 1.05 20.76 -4.37
C ASP A 386 2.13 21.53 -3.62
N GLY A 387 2.59 22.63 -4.23
CA GLY A 387 3.64 23.48 -3.66
C GLY A 387 3.27 24.18 -2.35
N ALA A 388 1.99 24.18 -1.96
CA ALA A 388 1.55 24.71 -0.67
C ALA A 388 1.70 23.70 0.48
N PHE A 389 1.84 22.41 0.17
CA PHE A 389 2.11 21.38 1.16
C PHE A 389 3.60 21.38 1.49
N GLN A 390 3.98 22.17 2.49
CA GLN A 390 5.37 22.44 2.86
C GLN A 390 5.66 21.98 4.28
N ASP A 391 6.86 21.45 4.46
CA ASP A 391 7.40 21.12 5.77
C ASP A 391 7.59 22.38 6.62
N GLU A 392 7.18 22.31 7.88
CA GLU A 392 7.18 23.45 8.80
C GLU A 392 8.56 23.86 9.32
N LEU A 393 9.56 22.99 9.22
CA LEU A 393 10.92 23.25 9.71
C LEU A 393 11.81 23.79 8.61
N THR A 394 11.70 23.21 7.41
CA THR A 394 12.54 23.54 6.26
C THR A 394 11.90 24.58 5.33
N GLY A 395 10.56 24.70 5.35
CA GLY A 395 9.81 25.53 4.39
C GLY A 395 9.79 24.96 2.97
N GLU A 396 10.26 23.74 2.77
CA GLU A 396 10.37 23.10 1.47
C GLU A 396 9.14 22.26 1.15
N VAL A 397 8.85 22.06 -0.14
CA VAL A 397 7.72 21.22 -0.56
C VAL A 397 7.90 19.77 -0.14
N GLY A 398 6.83 19.20 0.40
CA GLY A 398 6.76 17.86 0.98
C GLY A 398 7.26 17.84 2.42
N VAL A 399 6.53 17.16 3.30
CA VAL A 399 6.86 17.03 4.73
C VAL A 399 8.08 16.15 4.87
N SER A 400 9.16 16.69 5.44
CA SER A 400 10.42 15.98 5.63
C SER A 400 10.35 15.10 6.86
N PHE A 401 10.75 13.83 6.74
CA PHE A 401 10.96 12.95 7.90
C PHE A 401 12.43 12.95 8.36
N GLU A 402 13.30 13.74 7.73
CA GLU A 402 14.64 14.07 8.21
C GLU A 402 14.58 15.15 9.31
N ARG A 403 14.17 14.75 10.52
CA ARG A 403 13.93 15.67 11.65
C ARG A 403 14.69 15.20 12.88
N ALA A 404 15.16 16.13 13.71
CA ALA A 404 15.78 15.78 15.00
C ALA A 404 14.72 15.42 16.08
N SER A 405 13.56 16.06 16.01
CA SER A 405 12.50 15.91 17.02
C SER A 405 11.12 15.78 16.40
N TRP A 406 10.28 15.04 17.12
CA TRP A 406 8.90 14.75 16.82
C TRP A 406 8.02 15.17 18.01
N PRO A 407 6.69 15.30 17.82
CA PRO A 407 5.77 15.54 18.94
C PRO A 407 5.88 14.53 20.10
N HIS A 408 6.44 13.34 19.86
CA HIS A 408 6.67 12.31 20.88
C HIS A 408 8.08 12.31 21.51
N GLY A 409 9.01 13.13 21.02
CA GLY A 409 10.37 13.22 21.58
C GLY A 409 11.48 13.41 20.53
N GLU A 410 12.72 13.49 21.01
CA GLU A 410 13.94 13.57 20.20
C GLU A 410 14.40 12.17 19.80
N THR A 411 13.81 11.64 18.72
CA THR A 411 14.10 10.29 18.21
C THR A 411 14.86 10.29 16.89
N GLY A 412 15.09 11.46 16.27
CA GLY A 412 15.85 11.58 15.03
C GLY A 412 15.05 11.24 13.76
N PRO A 413 15.73 11.09 12.61
CA PRO A 413 15.07 10.87 11.32
C PRO A 413 14.21 9.61 11.27
N ALA A 414 13.21 9.63 10.40
CA ALA A 414 12.33 8.49 10.16
C ALA A 414 12.09 8.26 8.67
N ARG A 415 11.60 7.07 8.33
CA ARG A 415 11.30 6.61 6.97
C ARG A 415 9.79 6.45 6.81
N PRO A 416 9.11 7.32 6.05
CA PRO A 416 7.66 7.25 5.86
C PRO A 416 7.33 6.20 4.79
N ALA A 417 6.40 5.28 5.04
CA ALA A 417 6.02 4.25 4.07
C ALA A 417 4.51 4.21 3.82
N GLY A 418 3.76 3.63 4.75
CA GLY A 418 2.31 3.43 4.60
C GLY A 418 1.55 4.74 4.75
N LEU A 419 0.58 4.99 3.86
CA LEU A 419 -0.20 6.22 3.82
C LEU A 419 -1.70 5.91 3.84
N LEU A 420 -2.49 6.71 4.56
CA LEU A 420 -3.94 6.61 4.54
C LEU A 420 -4.62 7.95 4.86
N PHE A 421 -5.50 8.41 3.97
CA PHE A 421 -6.38 9.54 4.26
C PHE A 421 -7.49 9.13 5.22
N VAL A 422 -7.72 9.94 6.25
CA VAL A 422 -8.77 9.69 7.25
C VAL A 422 -9.51 10.97 7.61
N THR A 423 -10.74 10.80 8.11
CA THR A 423 -11.51 11.86 8.74
C THR A 423 -11.80 11.50 10.19
N ALA A 424 -12.17 12.48 11.02
CA ALA A 424 -12.63 12.21 12.38
C ALA A 424 -14.07 11.65 12.37
N GLU A 425 -14.42 10.87 13.38
CA GLU A 425 -15.79 10.44 13.59
C GLU A 425 -16.63 11.64 14.04
N PRO A 426 -17.76 11.93 13.37
CA PRO A 426 -18.62 13.02 13.80
C PRO A 426 -19.14 12.73 15.22
N PRO A 427 -19.33 13.76 16.05
CA PRO A 427 -19.94 13.58 17.35
C PRO A 427 -21.33 12.93 17.20
N PRO A 428 -21.74 12.07 18.13
CA PRO A 428 -23.06 11.44 18.08
C PRO A 428 -24.15 12.52 17.98
N ALA A 429 -25.14 12.28 17.12
CA ALA A 429 -26.23 13.23 16.91
C ALA A 429 -26.90 13.54 18.26
N LYS A 430 -26.96 14.83 18.63
CA LYS A 430 -27.67 15.27 19.83
C LYS A 430 -29.15 14.93 19.67
N GLY A 431 -29.61 13.86 20.32
CA GLY A 431 -31.04 13.55 20.46
C GLY A 431 -31.48 12.20 19.90
N ARG A 432 -31.04 11.10 20.51
CA ARG A 432 -31.98 10.04 20.92
C ARG A 432 -31.67 9.75 22.38
N ARG A 433 -32.55 10.23 23.27
CA ARG A 433 -32.66 9.61 24.59
C ARG A 433 -32.96 8.15 24.31
N GLU A 434 -32.10 7.27 24.78
CA GLU A 434 -32.46 5.86 24.97
C GLU A 434 -33.74 5.87 25.80
N ALA A 435 -34.86 5.51 25.17
CA ALA A 435 -36.04 5.11 25.92
C ALA A 435 -35.66 3.77 26.55
N GLN A 436 -35.63 3.77 27.89
CA GLN A 436 -35.47 2.59 28.74
C GLN A 436 -36.51 1.52 28.43
#